data_AF-A0A7S1MM01-F1
#
_entry.id   AF-A0A7S1MM01-F1
#
_cell.length_a   1.000
_cell.length_b   1.000
_cell.length_c   1.000
_cell.angle_alpha   90.00
_cell.angle_beta   90.00
_cell.angle_gamma   90.00
#
_symmetry.space_group_name_H-M   'P 1'
#
loop_
_entity.id
_entity.type
_entity.pdbx_description
1 polymer ?
#
loop_
_entity_poly.entity_id
_entity_poly.type
_entity_poly.pdbx_seq_one_letter_code
_entity_poly.pdbx_strand_id
1 'polypeptide(L)'
;AFEAYLELRAGGEPLPPLVVNTHGWCQGFGLELVRSVLGIARPQLVVRIGAELESPRMAFQRGGAKRKAGEEEEEAEAEPPPPPKRRRTRLGRCGPLAVALAEAAGDEFEEKAPTVLVDVPSQVSKHTGQMRGPTAPETRWLRFALYFCPDLDPCPRRAGARAREIFGALPRGRLPLAQLRFGLVHMDLPASEIEAALTGTLVALCKLRAARRGGGAG
;
A
#
# COMPACT_ATOMS: atom_id res chain seq x y z
N ALA A 1 21.45 9.17 -3.40
CA ALA A 1 20.68 8.75 -2.22
C ALA A 1 21.07 7.34 -1.78
N PHE A 2 20.83 6.29 -2.58
CA PHE A 2 21.20 4.93 -2.21
C PHE A 2 22.72 4.70 -2.13
N GLU A 3 23.51 5.22 -3.07
CA GLU A 3 24.98 5.11 -3.00
C GLU A 3 25.58 5.91 -1.84
N ALA A 4 25.10 7.13 -1.60
CA ALA A 4 25.47 7.90 -0.41
C ALA A 4 25.14 7.18 0.91
N TYR A 5 24.07 6.38 0.95
CA TYR A 5 23.74 5.52 2.09
C TYR A 5 24.72 4.34 2.23
N LEU A 6 25.16 3.75 1.11
CA LEU A 6 26.19 2.70 1.11
C LEU A 6 27.57 3.24 1.54
N GLU A 7 27.92 4.45 1.12
CA GLU A 7 29.15 5.15 1.54
C GLU A 7 29.13 5.49 3.04
N LEU A 8 27.99 5.97 3.56
CA LEU A 8 27.79 6.18 5.01
C LEU A 8 27.94 4.87 5.80
N ARG A 9 27.46 3.75 5.25
CA ARG A 9 27.59 2.42 5.87
C ARG A 9 29.05 1.95 5.93
N ALA A 10 29.88 2.33 4.96
CA ALA A 10 31.30 1.98 4.93
C ALA A 10 32.14 2.83 5.91
N GLY A 11 31.67 4.02 6.29
CA GLY A 11 32.39 4.97 7.15
C GLY A 11 32.36 4.68 8.65
N GLY A 12 31.65 3.65 9.13
CA GLY A 12 31.57 3.29 10.55
C GLY A 12 30.72 4.22 11.43
N GLU A 13 30.18 5.30 10.86
CA GLU A 13 29.21 6.18 11.52
C GLU A 13 27.86 5.44 11.72
N PRO A 14 27.19 5.63 12.87
CA PRO A 14 25.88 5.06 13.09
C PRO A 14 24.88 5.58 12.05
N LEU A 15 24.32 4.67 11.26
CA LEU A 15 23.33 5.02 10.26
C LEU A 15 22.08 5.63 10.91
N PRO A 16 21.47 6.65 10.29
CA PRO A 16 20.19 7.16 10.76
C PRO A 16 19.13 6.05 10.74
N PRO A 17 18.19 6.04 11.69
CA PRO A 17 17.15 5.02 11.74
C PRO A 17 16.28 5.07 10.48
N LEU A 18 16.01 3.90 9.90
CA LEU A 18 15.09 3.76 8.78
C LEU A 18 13.65 3.66 9.29
N VAL A 19 12.80 4.60 8.87
CA VAL A 19 11.36 4.56 9.15
C VAL A 19 10.60 4.18 7.89
N VAL A 20 9.85 3.07 7.94
CA VAL A 20 9.05 2.57 6.81
C VAL A 20 7.57 2.69 7.16
N ASN A 21 6.83 3.47 6.37
CA ASN A 21 5.37 3.51 6.46
C ASN A 21 4.76 2.55 5.43
N THR A 22 3.81 1.72 5.85
CA THR A 22 3.10 0.77 4.97
C THR A 22 1.77 1.35 4.47
N HIS A 23 1.11 0.65 3.55
CA HIS A 23 -0.25 0.97 3.16
C HIS A 23 -1.25 0.71 4.31
N GLY A 24 -2.47 1.26 4.21
CA GLY A 24 -3.51 1.11 5.24
C GLY A 24 -4.30 -0.21 5.22
N TRP A 25 -4.03 -1.13 4.29
CA TRP A 25 -4.77 -2.40 4.19
C TRP A 25 -4.23 -3.43 5.20
N CYS A 26 -5.05 -3.80 6.17
CA CYS A 26 -4.67 -4.72 7.25
C CYS A 26 -5.25 -6.14 7.11
N GLN A 27 -5.91 -6.45 6.00
CA GLN A 27 -6.59 -7.73 5.76
C GLN A 27 -6.35 -8.24 4.33
N GLY A 28 -6.60 -9.53 4.09
CA GLY A 28 -6.48 -10.17 2.78
C GLY A 28 -5.10 -9.97 2.14
N PHE A 29 -5.08 -9.61 0.86
CA PHE A 29 -3.87 -9.33 0.10
C PHE A 29 -3.02 -8.20 0.70
N GLY A 30 -3.65 -7.17 1.30
CA GLY A 30 -2.90 -6.11 1.97
C GLY A 30 -2.07 -6.64 3.15
N LEU A 31 -2.62 -7.56 3.94
CA LEU A 31 -1.86 -8.17 5.02
C LEU A 31 -0.65 -8.98 4.51
N GLU A 32 -0.79 -9.63 3.35
CA GLU A 32 0.31 -10.36 2.72
C GLU A 32 1.41 -9.41 2.25
N LEU A 33 1.04 -8.29 1.62
CA LEU A 33 1.99 -7.25 1.24
C LEU A 33 2.73 -6.65 2.44
N VAL A 34 2.04 -6.37 3.55
CA VAL A 34 2.69 -5.91 4.79
C VAL A 34 3.70 -6.94 5.28
N ARG A 35 3.35 -8.23 5.27
CA ARG A 35 4.28 -9.30 5.67
C ARG A 35 5.51 -9.37 4.76
N SER A 36 5.34 -9.19 3.46
CA SER A 36 6.47 -9.10 2.51
C SER A 36 7.37 -7.90 2.83
N VAL A 37 6.78 -6.72 3.10
CA VAL A 37 7.55 -5.53 3.49
C VAL A 37 8.32 -5.78 4.79
N LEU A 38 7.71 -6.39 5.81
CA LEU A 38 8.40 -6.73 7.06
C LEU A 38 9.50 -7.77 6.86
N GLY A 39 9.30 -8.72 5.93
CA GLY A 39 10.31 -9.71 5.56
C GLY A 39 11.53 -9.07 4.92
N ILE A 40 11.32 -8.13 3.99
CA ILE A 40 12.38 -7.41 3.27
C ILE A 40 13.07 -6.39 4.19
N ALA A 41 12.29 -5.58 4.91
CA ALA A 41 12.82 -4.50 5.74
C ALA A 41 13.44 -4.98 7.05
N ARG A 42 13.08 -6.19 7.51
CA ARG A 42 13.55 -6.81 8.77
C ARG A 42 13.56 -5.83 9.96
N PRO A 43 12.44 -5.18 10.27
CA PRO A 43 12.42 -4.14 11.30
C PRO A 43 12.66 -4.72 12.70
N GLN A 44 13.39 -3.99 13.53
CA GLN A 44 13.54 -4.29 14.96
C GLN A 44 12.28 -3.89 15.75
N LEU A 45 11.56 -2.88 15.27
CA LEU A 45 10.35 -2.33 15.89
C LEU A 45 9.23 -2.18 14.85
N VAL A 46 8.05 -2.71 15.16
CA VAL A 46 6.83 -2.55 14.38
C VAL A 46 5.81 -1.81 15.22
N VAL A 47 5.33 -0.67 14.72
CA VAL A 47 4.28 0.13 15.38
C VAL A 47 2.97 -0.08 14.64
N ARG A 48 1.97 -0.66 15.33
CA ARG A 48 0.61 -0.82 14.80
C ARG A 48 -0.30 0.26 15.40
N ILE A 49 -0.78 1.15 14.53
CA ILE A 49 -1.71 2.22 14.91
C ILE A 49 -3.14 1.77 14.57
N GLY A 50 -4.02 1.70 15.56
CA GLY A 50 -5.41 1.27 15.37
C GLY A 50 -6.39 2.06 16.24
N ALA A 51 -7.63 2.23 15.77
CA ALA A 51 -8.72 2.54 16.68
C ALA A 51 -8.76 1.42 17.72
N GLU A 52 -8.82 1.79 19.01
CA GLU A 52 -8.70 0.91 20.17
C GLU A 52 -8.99 -0.55 19.83
N LEU A 53 -7.97 -1.41 19.95
CA LEU A 53 -8.10 -2.85 19.76
C LEU A 53 -9.30 -3.31 20.60
N GLU A 54 -10.48 -3.40 19.99
CA GLU A 54 -11.60 -4.11 20.58
C GLU A 54 -11.02 -5.48 20.90
N SER A 55 -10.80 -5.74 22.18
CA SER A 55 -10.18 -6.97 22.65
C SER A 55 -10.82 -8.14 21.90
N PRO A 56 -10.03 -9.08 21.33
CA PRO A 56 -10.57 -10.22 20.59
C PRO A 56 -11.67 -11.00 21.34
N ARG A 57 -11.75 -10.85 22.67
CA ARG A 57 -12.84 -11.37 23.51
C ARG A 57 -14.23 -10.81 23.18
N MET A 58 -14.35 -9.58 22.67
CA MET A 58 -15.66 -8.95 22.39
C MET A 58 -16.20 -9.26 20.98
N ALA A 59 -15.32 -9.49 20.01
CA ALA A 59 -15.73 -9.78 18.62
C ALA A 59 -16.44 -11.15 18.47
N PHE A 60 -16.11 -12.12 19.34
CA PHE A 60 -16.74 -13.45 19.31
C PHE A 60 -18.19 -13.44 19.84
N GLN A 61 -18.58 -12.42 20.64
CA GLN A 61 -19.95 -12.31 21.18
C GLN A 61 -20.93 -11.63 20.22
N ARG A 62 -20.47 -10.84 19.24
CA ARG A 62 -21.36 -10.19 18.24
C ARG A 62 -21.86 -11.14 17.14
N GLY A 63 -21.27 -12.33 17.01
CA GLY A 63 -21.66 -13.32 16.00
C GLY A 63 -22.81 -14.25 16.41
N GLY A 64 -23.33 -14.18 17.64
CA GLY A 64 -24.31 -15.14 18.14
C GLY A 64 -25.31 -14.55 19.11
N ALA A 65 -26.30 -13.80 18.62
CA ALA A 65 -27.61 -13.62 19.26
C ALA A 65 -28.51 -12.66 18.43
N LYS A 66 -28.97 -13.12 17.27
CA LYS A 66 -30.26 -12.68 16.72
C LYS A 66 -31.07 -13.93 16.40
N ARG A 67 -31.37 -14.73 17.43
CA ARG A 67 -32.50 -15.67 17.35
C ARG A 67 -33.76 -14.80 17.37
N LYS A 68 -34.47 -14.74 16.24
CA LYS A 68 -35.86 -14.29 16.19
C LYS A 68 -36.62 -15.14 17.22
N ALA A 69 -37.22 -14.51 18.20
CA ALA A 69 -38.20 -15.15 19.06
C ALA A 69 -39.51 -15.24 18.27
N GLY A 70 -40.00 -16.46 18.07
CA GLY A 70 -41.31 -16.71 17.46
C GLY A 70 -41.22 -17.48 16.15
N GLU A 71 -40.95 -18.77 16.23
CA GLU A 71 -41.41 -19.78 15.27
C GLU A 71 -41.41 -21.13 16.02
N GLU A 72 -42.47 -21.88 15.83
CA GLU A 72 -42.94 -23.02 16.63
C GLU A 72 -41.96 -24.20 16.59
N GLU A 73 -41.93 -24.96 17.70
CA GLU A 73 -41.11 -26.15 17.87
C GLU A 73 -41.59 -27.28 16.94
N GLU A 74 -41.07 -27.32 15.73
CA GLU A 74 -41.07 -28.54 14.90
C GLU A 74 -39.81 -29.34 15.27
N GLU A 75 -39.98 -30.58 15.74
CA GLU A 75 -38.92 -31.53 16.10
C GLU A 75 -38.04 -31.84 14.86
N ALA A 76 -37.08 -30.95 14.58
CA ALA A 76 -36.07 -31.18 13.57
C ALA A 76 -35.05 -32.20 14.10
N GLU A 77 -34.94 -33.32 13.40
CA GLU A 77 -33.88 -34.32 13.57
C GLU A 77 -32.53 -33.62 13.72
N ALA A 78 -31.79 -34.00 14.77
CA ALA A 78 -30.51 -33.41 15.12
C ALA A 78 -29.51 -33.52 13.94
N GLU A 79 -29.34 -32.44 13.19
CA GLU A 79 -28.26 -32.36 12.20
C GLU A 79 -26.92 -32.62 12.91
N PRO A 80 -26.07 -33.52 12.36
CA PRO A 80 -24.78 -33.83 12.94
C PRO A 80 -23.96 -32.53 13.07
N PRO A 81 -23.21 -32.37 14.18
CA PRO A 81 -22.47 -31.15 14.44
C PRO A 81 -21.58 -30.82 13.22
N PRO A 82 -21.60 -29.57 12.72
CA PRO A 82 -20.82 -29.20 11.56
C PRO A 82 -19.35 -29.56 11.83
N PRO A 83 -18.65 -30.14 10.84
CA PRO A 83 -17.27 -30.57 11.03
C PRO A 83 -16.47 -29.39 11.57
N PRO A 84 -15.59 -29.61 12.58
CA PRO A 84 -14.84 -28.53 13.19
C PRO A 84 -14.12 -27.77 12.08
N LYS A 85 -14.54 -26.51 11.86
CA LYS A 85 -13.89 -25.61 10.90
C LYS A 85 -12.42 -25.66 11.24
N ARG A 86 -11.60 -26.20 10.32
CA ARG A 86 -10.15 -26.30 10.49
C ARG A 86 -9.69 -24.98 11.10
N ARG A 87 -9.22 -25.03 12.35
CA ARG A 87 -8.52 -23.88 12.95
C ARG A 87 -7.54 -23.44 11.88
N ARG A 88 -7.60 -22.16 11.47
CA ARG A 88 -6.57 -21.56 10.61
C ARG A 88 -5.25 -21.63 11.40
N THR A 89 -4.59 -22.77 11.31
CA THR A 89 -3.27 -23.05 11.84
C THR A 89 -2.31 -22.18 11.05
N ARG A 90 -1.73 -21.15 11.68
CA ARG A 90 -0.51 -20.43 11.25
C ARG A 90 -0.34 -20.16 9.74
N LEU A 91 -1.43 -19.99 8.99
CA LEU A 91 -1.41 -19.59 7.59
C LEU A 91 -1.11 -18.10 7.54
N GLY A 92 0.15 -17.80 7.28
CA GLY A 92 0.55 -16.43 7.07
C GLY A 92 2.03 -16.14 6.94
N ARG A 93 2.87 -17.14 6.69
CA ARG A 93 4.27 -16.91 6.28
C ARG A 93 4.60 -17.49 4.90
N CYS A 94 3.59 -17.93 4.14
CA CYS A 94 3.80 -18.80 2.98
C CYS A 94 2.81 -18.54 1.83
N GLY A 95 2.53 -17.26 1.51
CA GLY A 95 1.95 -16.96 0.20
C GLY A 95 3.00 -17.26 -0.89
N PRO A 96 2.64 -17.79 -2.07
CA PRO A 96 3.60 -18.13 -3.13
C PRO A 96 4.55 -16.99 -3.50
N LEU A 97 4.04 -15.74 -3.48
CA LEU A 97 4.83 -14.54 -3.73
C LEU A 97 5.90 -14.29 -2.66
N ALA A 98 5.59 -14.51 -1.38
CA ALA A 98 6.54 -14.33 -0.29
C ALA A 98 7.65 -15.40 -0.32
N VAL A 99 7.32 -16.62 -0.76
CA VAL A 99 8.29 -17.70 -0.96
C VAL A 99 9.19 -17.38 -2.16
N ALA A 100 8.62 -17.02 -3.30
CA ALA A 100 9.39 -16.67 -4.50
C ALA A 100 10.32 -15.47 -4.28
N LEU A 101 9.88 -14.46 -3.52
CA LEU A 101 10.73 -13.31 -3.15
C LEU A 101 11.85 -13.70 -2.18
N ALA A 102 11.60 -14.61 -1.24
CA ALA A 102 12.62 -15.09 -0.31
C ALA A 102 13.67 -15.98 -1.02
N GLU A 103 13.23 -16.86 -1.91
CA GLU A 103 14.10 -17.68 -2.76
C GLU A 103 14.96 -16.80 -3.68
N ALA A 104 14.34 -15.81 -4.36
CA ALA A 104 15.08 -14.88 -5.22
C ALA A 104 16.08 -14.00 -4.44
N ALA A 105 15.84 -13.76 -3.15
CA ALA A 105 16.75 -13.02 -2.29
C ALA A 105 17.95 -13.85 -1.80
N GLY A 106 17.98 -15.17 -2.05
CA GLY A 106 19.05 -16.06 -1.58
C GLY A 106 19.13 -16.17 -0.06
N ASP A 107 18.01 -15.91 0.62
CA ASP A 107 17.97 -15.81 2.08
C ASP A 107 17.97 -17.20 2.72
N GLU A 108 19.15 -17.70 3.11
CA GLU A 108 19.23 -18.71 4.15
C GLU A 108 18.63 -18.09 5.42
N PHE A 109 17.65 -18.76 6.03
CA PHE A 109 16.90 -18.25 7.17
C PHE A 109 17.82 -18.14 8.41
N GLU A 110 18.63 -17.10 8.48
CA GLU A 110 19.31 -16.71 9.71
C GLU A 110 18.26 -16.47 10.80
N GLU A 111 18.62 -16.86 12.01
CA GLU A 111 17.78 -16.77 13.20
C GLU A 111 17.36 -15.31 13.41
N LYS A 112 16.09 -15.01 13.08
CA LYS A 112 15.60 -13.63 12.99
C LYS A 112 15.77 -12.96 14.35
N ALA A 113 16.51 -11.84 14.37
CA ALA A 113 16.53 -10.94 15.51
C ALA A 113 15.09 -10.66 15.99
N PRO A 114 14.85 -10.62 17.30
CA PRO A 114 13.51 -10.47 17.84
C PRO A 114 12.90 -9.13 17.39
N THR A 115 11.80 -9.18 16.65
CA THR A 115 11.01 -7.99 16.28
C THR A 115 10.03 -7.66 17.41
N VAL A 116 10.06 -6.42 17.89
CA VAL A 116 9.12 -5.91 18.89
C VAL A 116 7.89 -5.31 18.20
N LEU A 117 6.68 -5.72 18.61
CA LEU A 117 5.42 -5.14 18.13
C LEU A 117 4.84 -4.24 19.23
N VAL A 118 4.55 -2.98 18.88
CA VAL A 118 3.95 -1.98 19.77
C VAL A 118 2.61 -1.53 19.19
N ASP A 119 1.57 -1.62 20.00
CA ASP A 119 0.23 -1.14 19.66
C ASP A 119 0.01 0.28 20.19
N VAL A 120 -0.38 1.20 19.31
CA VAL A 120 -0.60 2.60 19.66
C VAL A 120 -2.06 2.97 19.31
N PRO A 121 -2.83 3.55 20.26
CA PRO A 121 -4.19 3.98 19.98
C PRO A 121 -4.19 5.15 19.01
N SER A 122 -5.03 5.05 17.98
CA SER A 122 -5.27 6.14 17.03
C SER A 122 -6.04 7.27 17.70
N GLN A 123 -5.51 8.49 17.66
CA GLN A 123 -6.21 9.68 18.16
C GLN A 123 -7.24 10.24 17.16
N VAL A 124 -7.31 9.68 15.94
CA VAL A 124 -8.13 10.21 14.84
C VAL A 124 -9.64 10.11 15.14
N SER A 125 -10.06 9.19 16.01
CA SER A 125 -11.48 8.94 16.32
C SER A 125 -12.12 9.91 17.33
N LYS A 126 -11.33 10.70 18.07
CA LYS A 126 -11.86 11.53 19.18
C LYS A 126 -12.39 12.91 18.77
N HIS A 127 -12.16 13.35 17.53
CA HIS A 127 -12.49 14.71 17.07
C HIS A 127 -13.64 14.77 16.04
N THR A 128 -14.55 13.80 16.05
CA THR A 128 -15.71 13.75 15.13
C THR A 128 -16.66 14.94 15.22
N GLY A 129 -16.46 15.88 16.16
CA GLY A 129 -17.38 16.97 16.45
C GLY A 129 -17.14 18.32 15.74
N GLN A 130 -15.95 18.67 15.20
CA GLN A 130 -15.73 20.12 14.99
C GLN A 130 -15.00 20.69 13.77
N MET A 131 -14.43 19.92 12.84
CA MET A 131 -14.17 20.45 11.48
C MET A 131 -14.05 19.29 10.49
N ARG A 132 -14.78 19.37 9.37
CA ARG A 132 -14.50 18.51 8.21
C ARG A 132 -13.14 18.93 7.63
N GLY A 133 -12.10 18.20 8.02
CA GLY A 133 -10.81 18.25 7.32
C GLY A 133 -10.94 17.77 5.87
N PRO A 134 -9.92 17.99 5.03
CA PRO A 134 -9.93 17.49 3.67
C PRO A 134 -10.04 15.97 3.66
N THR A 135 -10.83 15.44 2.74
CA THR A 135 -10.94 14.01 2.51
C THR A 135 -9.61 13.46 1.97
N ALA A 136 -9.40 12.14 2.08
CA ALA A 136 -8.20 11.51 1.54
C ALA A 136 -8.02 11.72 0.02
N PRO A 137 -9.07 11.69 -0.82
CA PRO A 137 -8.96 12.10 -2.23
C PRO A 137 -8.53 13.55 -2.42
N GLU A 138 -9.08 14.49 -1.65
CA GLU A 138 -8.72 15.92 -1.73
C GLU A 138 -7.26 16.15 -1.35
N THR A 139 -6.79 15.49 -0.28
CA THR A 139 -5.39 15.60 0.14
C THR A 139 -4.43 14.98 -0.88
N ARG A 140 -4.82 13.85 -1.51
CA ARG A 140 -4.06 13.24 -2.60
C ARG A 140 -3.98 14.17 -3.82
N TRP A 141 -5.10 14.77 -4.20
CA TRP A 141 -5.17 15.76 -5.27
C TRP A 141 -4.29 16.98 -4.97
N LEU A 142 -4.36 17.52 -3.75
CA LEU A 142 -3.56 18.68 -3.37
C LEU A 142 -2.05 18.38 -3.42
N ARG A 143 -1.61 17.24 -2.88
CA ARG A 143 -0.21 16.79 -2.99
C ARG A 143 0.25 16.66 -4.44
N PHE A 144 -0.62 16.12 -5.28
CA PHE A 144 -0.38 15.99 -6.70
C PHE A 144 -0.25 17.38 -7.35
N ALA A 145 -1.16 18.31 -7.08
CA ALA A 145 -1.13 19.67 -7.61
C ALA A 145 0.14 20.44 -7.20
N LEU A 146 0.55 20.32 -5.93
CA LEU A 146 1.77 20.93 -5.38
C LEU A 146 3.04 20.49 -6.11
N TYR A 147 3.07 19.29 -6.67
CA TYR A 147 4.21 18.82 -7.48
C TYR A 147 4.37 19.65 -8.76
N PHE A 148 3.27 20.10 -9.37
CA PHE A 148 3.30 20.88 -10.60
C PHE A 148 3.32 22.39 -10.37
N CYS A 149 2.83 22.84 -9.22
CA CYS A 149 2.82 24.25 -8.82
C CYS A 149 3.39 24.37 -7.40
N PRO A 150 4.73 24.42 -7.24
CA PRO A 150 5.36 24.54 -5.93
C PRO A 150 4.96 25.81 -5.17
N ASP A 151 4.60 26.88 -5.91
CA ASP A 151 4.15 28.15 -5.35
C ASP A 151 2.71 28.12 -4.82
N LEU A 152 2.01 26.99 -4.97
CA LEU A 152 0.69 26.82 -4.39
C LEU A 152 0.84 26.70 -2.87
N ASP A 153 0.40 27.72 -2.13
CA ASP A 153 0.42 27.70 -0.67
C ASP A 153 -0.46 26.54 -0.14
N PRO A 154 0.08 25.57 0.63
CA PRO A 154 -0.67 24.45 1.17
C PRO A 154 -1.54 24.85 2.39
N CYS A 155 -1.30 26.01 2.99
CA CYS A 155 -1.94 26.45 4.24
C CYS A 155 -3.38 26.96 4.09
N PRO A 156 -3.72 27.82 3.10
CA PRO A 156 -5.10 28.23 2.91
C PRO A 156 -5.90 27.03 2.42
N ARG A 157 -7.04 26.78 3.06
CA ARG A 157 -8.06 25.84 2.55
C ARG A 157 -8.63 26.38 1.25
N ARG A 158 -7.88 26.27 0.15
CA ARG A 158 -8.45 26.39 -1.19
C ARG A 158 -9.31 25.15 -1.37
N ALA A 159 -10.60 25.31 -1.13
CA ALA A 159 -11.59 24.33 -1.53
C ALA A 159 -11.45 24.11 -3.05
N GLY A 160 -10.78 23.03 -3.43
CA GLY A 160 -10.75 22.51 -4.79
C GLY A 160 -10.09 23.41 -5.83
N ALA A 161 -8.77 23.62 -5.74
CA ALA A 161 -7.99 24.04 -6.91
C ALA A 161 -8.34 23.12 -8.08
N ARG A 162 -8.98 23.65 -9.13
CA ARG A 162 -9.50 22.81 -10.21
C ARG A 162 -8.33 22.34 -11.06
N ALA A 163 -8.40 21.09 -11.53
CA ALA A 163 -7.40 20.53 -12.46
C ALA A 163 -7.11 21.46 -13.64
N ARG A 164 -8.17 22.09 -14.19
CA ARG A 164 -8.06 23.04 -15.29
C ARG A 164 -7.22 24.28 -14.96
N GLU A 165 -7.28 24.79 -13.73
CA GLU A 165 -6.52 25.98 -13.32
C GLU A 165 -5.03 25.64 -13.18
N ILE A 166 -4.75 24.52 -12.51
CA ILE A 166 -3.38 24.02 -12.31
C ILE A 166 -2.73 23.69 -13.66
N PHE A 167 -3.35 22.82 -14.45
CA PHE A 167 -2.80 22.38 -15.74
C PHE A 167 -2.87 23.46 -16.82
N GLY A 168 -3.75 24.46 -16.67
CA GLY A 168 -3.84 25.60 -17.57
C GLY A 168 -2.59 26.48 -17.52
N ALA A 169 -1.95 26.58 -16.36
CA ALA A 169 -0.74 27.37 -16.15
C ALA A 169 0.56 26.63 -16.51
N LEU A 170 0.51 25.30 -16.69
CA LEU A 170 1.72 24.52 -16.97
C LEU A 170 2.19 24.67 -18.44
N PRO A 171 3.51 24.70 -18.67
CA PRO A 171 4.05 24.70 -20.02
C PRO A 171 3.67 23.42 -20.76
N ARG A 172 3.27 23.55 -22.02
CA ARG A 172 2.89 22.43 -22.88
C ARG A 172 4.02 22.11 -23.85
N GLY A 173 4.61 20.93 -23.70
CA GLY A 173 5.58 20.39 -24.65
C GLY A 173 4.91 19.51 -25.69
N ARG A 174 5.40 19.54 -26.93
CA ARG A 174 5.07 18.52 -27.93
C ARG A 174 6.16 17.46 -27.91
N LEU A 175 5.77 16.19 -27.77
CA LEU A 175 6.69 15.06 -27.84
C LEU A 175 6.52 14.36 -29.20
N PRO A 176 7.62 14.02 -29.90
CA PRO A 176 7.54 13.28 -31.16
C PRO A 176 7.10 11.84 -30.88
N LEU A 177 5.85 11.51 -31.23
CA LEU A 177 5.24 10.19 -30.98
C LEU A 177 6.10 9.02 -31.51
N ALA A 178 6.78 9.23 -32.65
CA ALA A 178 7.67 8.24 -33.26
C ALA A 178 8.87 7.84 -32.39
N GLN A 179 9.21 8.63 -31.36
CA GLN A 179 10.31 8.35 -30.42
C GLN A 179 9.82 7.83 -29.08
N LEU A 180 8.52 7.75 -28.86
CA LEU A 180 7.93 7.27 -27.62
C LEU A 180 7.64 5.78 -27.73
N ARG A 181 7.82 5.08 -26.61
CA ARG A 181 7.38 3.69 -26.45
C ARG A 181 6.33 3.67 -25.35
N PHE A 182 5.18 3.11 -25.66
CA PHE A 182 4.09 2.95 -24.71
C PHE A 182 4.25 1.61 -24.02
N GLY A 183 4.42 1.64 -22.70
CA GLY A 183 4.41 0.47 -21.84
C GLY A 183 3.11 0.43 -21.05
N LEU A 184 2.50 -0.73 -20.96
CA LEU A 184 1.31 -0.96 -20.16
C LEU A 184 1.68 -1.84 -18.97
N VAL A 185 1.17 -1.50 -17.78
CA VAL A 185 1.53 -2.20 -16.54
C VAL A 185 0.56 -3.35 -16.21
N HIS A 186 -0.70 -3.22 -16.61
CA HIS A 186 -1.76 -4.13 -16.13
C HIS A 186 -2.62 -4.77 -17.23
N MET A 187 -2.71 -4.17 -18.42
CA MET A 187 -3.59 -4.66 -19.48
C MET A 187 -2.98 -4.35 -20.84
N ASP A 188 -3.25 -5.20 -21.83
CA ASP A 188 -3.00 -4.89 -23.23
C ASP A 188 -4.03 -3.86 -23.72
N LEU A 189 -3.57 -2.88 -24.48
CA LEU A 189 -4.39 -1.82 -25.06
C LEU A 189 -4.19 -1.85 -26.57
N PRO A 190 -5.26 -2.02 -27.37
CA PRO A 190 -5.13 -2.04 -28.82
C PRO A 190 -4.66 -0.67 -29.33
N ALA A 191 -3.89 -0.66 -30.42
CA ALA A 191 -3.30 0.56 -30.98
C ALA A 191 -4.34 1.66 -31.27
N SER A 192 -5.57 1.26 -31.63
CA SER A 192 -6.70 2.16 -31.88
C SER A 192 -7.20 2.90 -30.64
N GLU A 193 -6.97 2.38 -29.44
CA GLU A 193 -7.46 2.98 -28.19
C GLU A 193 -6.39 3.82 -27.49
N ILE A 194 -5.11 3.75 -27.91
CA ILE A 194 -4.01 4.44 -27.25
C ILE A 194 -4.27 5.95 -27.15
N GLU A 195 -4.67 6.61 -28.24
CA GLU A 195 -4.89 8.05 -28.23
C GLU A 195 -6.03 8.45 -27.28
N ALA A 196 -7.16 7.73 -27.34
CA ALA A 196 -8.31 7.98 -26.49
C ALA A 196 -7.99 7.73 -25.00
N ALA A 197 -7.27 6.64 -24.70
CA ALA A 197 -6.91 6.28 -23.34
C ALA A 197 -5.88 7.24 -22.71
N LEU A 198 -4.98 7.82 -23.51
CA LEU A 198 -3.97 8.76 -23.03
C LEU A 198 -4.48 10.21 -22.95
N THR A 199 -5.54 10.55 -23.67
CA THR A 199 -6.11 11.90 -23.66
C THR A 199 -6.74 12.21 -22.30
N GLY A 200 -6.17 13.19 -21.59
CA GLY A 200 -6.64 13.56 -20.24
C GLY A 200 -6.16 12.63 -19.13
N THR A 201 -5.32 11.66 -19.45
CA THR A 201 -4.75 10.70 -18.49
C THR A 201 -3.36 11.15 -18.04
N LEU A 202 -3.05 10.92 -16.78
CA LEU A 202 -1.71 11.14 -16.23
C LEU A 202 -0.81 9.97 -16.57
N VAL A 203 0.34 10.29 -17.17
CA VAL A 203 1.33 9.32 -17.61
C VAL A 203 2.68 9.64 -16.99
N ALA A 204 3.45 8.61 -16.66
CA ALA A 204 4.85 8.77 -16.27
C ALA A 204 5.74 8.68 -17.51
N LEU A 205 6.59 9.68 -17.72
CA LEU A 205 7.62 9.61 -18.76
C LEU A 205 8.87 8.94 -18.19
N CYS A 206 9.12 7.70 -18.60
CA CYS A 206 10.27 6.93 -18.15
C CYS A 206 11.39 7.03 -19.19
N LYS A 207 12.61 7.38 -18.75
CA LYS A 207 13.81 7.23 -19.59
C LYS A 207 14.26 5.79 -19.52
N LEU A 208 14.15 5.06 -20.63
CA LEU A 208 14.81 3.77 -20.75
C LEU A 208 16.31 4.02 -20.69
N ARG A 209 16.98 3.48 -19.66
CA ARG A 209 18.43 3.34 -19.71
C ARG A 209 18.69 2.52 -20.97
N ALA A 210 19.49 3.07 -21.90
CA ALA A 210 19.95 2.31 -23.04
C ALA A 210 20.47 0.99 -22.47
N ALA A 211 19.80 -0.12 -22.81
CA ALA A 211 20.28 -1.44 -22.43
C ALA A 211 21.75 -1.40 -22.88
N ARG A 212 22.68 -1.58 -21.93
CA ARG A 212 24.09 -1.70 -22.27
C ARG A 212 24.09 -2.75 -23.37
N ARG A 213 24.28 -2.33 -24.63
CA ARG A 213 24.39 -3.26 -25.75
C ARG A 213 25.51 -4.16 -25.28
N GLY A 214 25.17 -5.39 -24.90
CA GLY A 214 26.17 -6.34 -24.47
C GLY A 214 27.20 -6.32 -25.59
N GLY A 215 28.38 -5.79 -25.30
CA GLY A 215 29.50 -5.86 -26.20
C GLY A 215 29.73 -7.35 -26.35
N GLY A 216 29.17 -7.92 -27.41
CA GLY A 216 29.50 -9.27 -27.83
C GLY A 216 31.01 -9.24 -28.00
N ALA A 217 31.70 -9.91 -27.09
CA ALA A 217 33.08 -10.31 -27.30
C ALA A 217 33.08 -11.09 -28.63
N GLY A 218 33.72 -10.50 -29.63
CA GLY A 218 34.27 -11.26 -30.75
C GLY A 218 35.44 -12.09 -30.29
#